data_AF-A0A0Q6SAQ2-F1
#
_entry.id   AF-A0A0Q6SAQ2-F1
#
_cell.length_a   1.000
_cell.length_b   1.000
_cell.length_c   1.000
_cell.angle_alpha   90.00
_cell.angle_beta   90.00
_cell.angle_gamma   90.00
#
_symmetry.space_group_name_H-M   'P 1'
#
loop_
_entity.id
_entity.type
_entity.pdbx_description
1 polymer ?
#
loop_
_entity_poly.entity_id
_entity_poly.type
_entity_poly.pdbx_seq_one_letter_code
_entity_poly.pdbx_strand_id
1 'polypeptide(L)'
;MKFKTAAAMLALAVFATGAQATDLSFTGHFNHDNDVQSFTFVVSGTSTVTLRSWSYAGGVNAHGDTIARGGFDPILALFDSTGAKLDEQDDAHCPDVASDAVTGRCYDVNYKNALAAGTYTVTIQQFDNFALGANLSDGFAFDGVANQNFRNGFVDAAGDKRDAHWAFDILNVDTAVVTPPADVPEPASLMLLGIGALAIAGRRKRS
;
A
#
# COMPACT_ATOMS: atom_id res chain seq x y z
N MET A 1 32.79 56.67 24.97
CA MET A 1 32.81 55.19 24.85
C MET A 1 31.71 54.80 23.87
N LYS A 2 32.04 54.40 22.64
CA LYS A 2 31.06 54.08 21.58
C LYS A 2 31.01 52.56 21.40
N PHE A 3 29.89 51.92 21.75
CA PHE A 3 29.66 50.51 21.47
C PHE A 3 29.13 50.35 20.05
N LYS A 4 29.86 49.59 19.22
CA LYS A 4 29.41 49.16 17.89
C LYS A 4 28.70 47.81 18.07
N THR A 5 27.40 47.77 17.84
CA THR A 5 26.63 46.53 17.73
C THR A 5 26.90 45.92 16.34
N ALA A 6 27.58 44.78 16.31
CA ALA A 6 27.69 43.95 15.12
C ALA A 6 26.55 42.93 15.14
N ALA A 7 25.59 43.06 14.21
CA ALA A 7 24.55 42.06 14.01
C ALA A 7 25.12 40.92 13.16
N ALA A 8 25.23 39.72 13.74
CA ALA A 8 25.54 38.51 13.00
C ALA A 8 24.25 37.96 12.40
N MET A 9 24.12 37.98 11.06
CA MET A 9 23.05 37.26 10.36
C MET A 9 23.43 35.78 10.26
N LEU A 10 22.62 34.93 10.89
CA LEU A 10 22.70 33.48 10.74
C LEU A 10 21.98 33.10 9.44
N ALA A 11 22.73 32.71 8.41
CA ALA A 11 22.16 32.23 7.16
C ALA A 11 21.58 30.82 7.35
N LEU A 12 20.27 30.67 7.18
CA LEU A 12 19.58 29.38 7.21
C LEU A 12 19.72 28.72 5.84
N ALA A 13 20.62 27.74 5.70
CA ALA A 13 20.73 26.94 4.48
C ALA A 13 19.57 25.93 4.43
N VAL A 14 18.63 26.15 3.49
CA VAL A 14 17.61 25.14 3.16
C VAL A 14 18.27 24.11 2.26
N PHE A 15 18.53 22.92 2.79
CA PHE A 15 18.91 21.77 1.99
C PHE A 15 17.65 21.25 1.29
N ALA A 16 17.57 21.44 -0.02
CA ALA A 16 16.58 20.74 -0.83
C ALA A 16 17.02 19.28 -0.97
N THR A 17 16.47 18.39 -0.15
CA THR A 17 16.58 16.95 -0.39
C THR A 17 15.76 16.64 -1.63
N GLY A 18 16.42 16.26 -2.73
CA GLY A 18 15.71 15.71 -3.88
C GLY A 18 14.96 14.46 -3.44
N ALA A 19 13.68 14.36 -3.79
CA ALA A 19 12.90 13.16 -3.55
C ALA A 19 13.59 12.00 -4.29
N GLN A 20 14.00 10.98 -3.54
CA GLN A 20 14.58 9.76 -4.10
C GLN A 20 13.46 8.75 -4.27
N ALA A 21 13.49 8.02 -5.37
CA ALA A 21 12.64 6.87 -5.54
C ALA A 21 12.94 5.86 -4.42
N THR A 22 11.90 5.36 -3.78
CA THR A 22 11.94 4.38 -2.69
C THR A 22 11.15 3.14 -3.08
N ASP A 23 11.53 2.05 -2.41
CA ASP A 23 10.89 0.75 -2.51
C ASP A 23 10.12 0.51 -1.21
N LEU A 24 8.84 0.16 -1.33
CA LEU A 24 7.92 0.02 -0.21
C LEU A 24 7.26 -1.36 -0.27
N SER A 25 7.27 -2.05 0.86
CA SER A 25 6.68 -3.37 1.02
C SER A 25 5.52 -3.33 2.00
N PHE A 26 4.45 -4.05 1.68
CA PHE A 26 3.24 -4.16 2.48
C PHE A 26 2.87 -5.63 2.66
N THR A 27 2.29 -5.95 3.81
CA THR A 27 1.73 -7.28 4.11
C THR A 27 0.41 -7.13 4.83
N GLY A 28 -0.48 -8.10 4.68
CA GLY A 28 -1.72 -8.15 5.44
C GLY A 28 -2.47 -9.45 5.25
N HIS A 29 -3.70 -9.47 5.74
CA HIS A 29 -4.61 -10.59 5.62
C HIS A 29 -6.01 -10.09 5.27
N PHE A 30 -6.70 -10.83 4.41
CA PHE A 30 -8.12 -10.64 4.16
C PHE A 30 -8.99 -11.41 5.14
N ASN A 31 -10.21 -10.94 5.33
CA ASN A 31 -11.24 -11.64 6.09
C ASN A 31 -12.09 -12.52 5.16
N HIS A 32 -12.31 -12.07 3.92
CA HIS A 32 -13.12 -12.75 2.92
C HIS A 32 -12.36 -12.85 1.59
N ASP A 33 -12.71 -13.83 0.78
CA ASP A 33 -12.02 -14.07 -0.48
C ASP A 33 -12.27 -12.96 -1.52
N ASN A 34 -13.34 -12.19 -1.38
CA ASN A 34 -13.64 -11.02 -2.21
C ASN A 34 -13.11 -9.67 -1.68
N ASP A 35 -12.37 -9.66 -0.57
CA ASP A 35 -11.80 -8.43 -0.06
C ASP A 35 -10.83 -7.83 -1.10
N VAL A 36 -10.78 -6.50 -1.15
CA VAL A 36 -9.88 -5.73 -2.01
C VAL A 36 -9.13 -4.74 -1.13
N GLN A 37 -7.81 -4.72 -1.22
CA GLN A 37 -6.99 -3.72 -0.54
C GLN A 37 -6.41 -2.75 -1.55
N SER A 38 -6.63 -1.46 -1.32
CA SER A 38 -6.10 -0.37 -2.12
C SER A 38 -4.87 0.25 -1.48
N PHE A 39 -3.95 0.73 -2.31
CA PHE A 39 -2.80 1.53 -1.94
C PHE A 39 -2.75 2.78 -2.82
N THR A 40 -2.51 3.92 -2.21
CA THR A 40 -2.26 5.17 -2.94
C THR A 40 -0.78 5.49 -2.90
N PHE A 41 -0.19 5.77 -4.07
CA PHE A 41 1.23 6.11 -4.18
C PHE A 41 1.45 7.35 -5.05
N VAL A 42 2.58 8.02 -4.83
CA VAL A 42 2.96 9.25 -5.54
C VAL A 42 4.26 9.03 -6.30
N VAL A 43 4.30 9.58 -7.50
CA VAL A 43 5.47 9.68 -8.37
C VAL A 43 5.69 11.17 -8.67
N SER A 44 6.84 11.73 -8.33
CA SER A 44 7.12 13.18 -8.39
C SER A 44 7.76 13.62 -9.72
N GLY A 45 8.26 12.66 -10.49
CA GLY A 45 8.79 12.81 -11.85
C GLY A 45 8.67 11.48 -12.59
N THR A 46 8.83 11.46 -13.91
CA THR A 46 8.66 10.22 -14.69
C THR A 46 9.49 9.06 -14.10
N SER A 47 8.84 7.96 -13.75
CA SER A 47 9.45 6.79 -13.13
C SER A 47 8.96 5.49 -13.77
N THR A 48 9.80 4.44 -13.76
CA THR A 48 9.38 3.08 -14.09
C THR A 48 9.03 2.36 -12.79
N VAL A 49 7.76 2.42 -12.42
CA VAL A 49 7.22 1.79 -11.22
C VAL A 49 7.12 0.29 -11.43
N THR A 50 7.55 -0.50 -10.45
CA THR A 50 7.35 -1.96 -10.44
C THR A 50 6.32 -2.31 -9.38
N LEU A 51 5.34 -3.12 -9.76
CA LEU A 51 4.29 -3.63 -8.88
C LEU A 51 4.44 -5.15 -8.83
N ARG A 52 4.70 -5.68 -7.63
CA ARG A 52 5.05 -7.10 -7.45
C ARG A 52 4.37 -7.71 -6.23
N SER A 53 3.69 -8.83 -6.40
CA SER A 53 3.19 -9.62 -5.27
C SER A 53 4.20 -10.68 -4.82
N TRP A 54 4.00 -11.14 -3.60
CA TRP A 54 4.72 -12.27 -2.99
C TRP A 54 3.76 -13.23 -2.27
N SER A 55 2.46 -13.09 -2.50
CA SER A 55 1.40 -13.80 -1.77
C SER A 55 1.45 -15.31 -2.02
N TYR A 56 1.59 -15.73 -3.28
CA TYR A 56 1.35 -17.11 -3.69
C TYR A 56 2.54 -18.02 -3.37
N ALA A 57 3.68 -17.75 -4.00
CA ALA A 57 4.90 -18.57 -3.88
C ALA A 57 5.81 -18.12 -2.72
N GLY A 58 5.54 -16.96 -2.11
CA GLY A 58 6.40 -16.37 -1.10
C GLY A 58 7.70 -15.82 -1.68
N GLY A 59 8.67 -15.53 -0.83
CA GLY A 59 9.98 -15.03 -1.24
C GLY A 59 10.58 -14.04 -0.25
N VAL A 60 11.36 -13.09 -0.76
CA VAL A 60 11.94 -12.00 0.04
C VAL A 60 11.53 -10.69 -0.59
N ASN A 61 10.73 -9.89 0.11
CA ASN A 61 10.25 -8.61 -0.39
C ASN A 61 11.38 -7.55 -0.47
N ALA A 62 11.09 -6.38 -1.03
CA ALA A 62 12.07 -5.30 -1.15
C ALA A 62 12.58 -4.77 0.21
N HIS A 63 11.82 -4.94 1.29
CA HIS A 63 12.28 -4.62 2.66
C HIS A 63 13.23 -5.67 3.25
N GLY A 64 13.38 -6.84 2.61
CA GLY A 64 14.20 -7.95 3.09
C GLY A 64 13.45 -8.93 3.99
N ASP A 65 12.13 -8.78 4.14
CA ASP A 65 11.31 -9.70 4.92
C ASP A 65 11.07 -11.00 4.13
N THR A 66 11.19 -12.13 4.81
CA THR A 66 10.83 -13.42 4.25
C THR A 66 9.32 -13.62 4.31
N ILE A 67 8.70 -13.72 3.14
CA ILE A 67 7.27 -14.00 2.97
C ILE A 67 7.09 -15.50 2.79
N ALA A 68 6.23 -16.10 3.61
CA ALA A 68 5.86 -17.49 3.47
C ALA A 68 4.98 -17.69 2.22
N ARG A 69 5.18 -18.83 1.55
CA ARG A 69 4.24 -19.30 0.52
C ARG A 69 2.87 -19.61 1.11
N GLY A 70 1.86 -19.72 0.25
CA GLY A 70 0.55 -20.29 0.61
C GLY A 70 -0.61 -19.31 0.62
N GLY A 71 -0.33 -18.02 0.42
CA GLY A 71 -1.35 -17.00 0.22
C GLY A 71 -2.08 -17.22 -1.09
N PHE A 72 -3.13 -16.44 -1.30
CA PHE A 72 -3.96 -16.53 -2.49
C PHE A 72 -3.22 -16.11 -3.77
N ASP A 73 -3.81 -16.48 -4.89
CA ASP A 73 -3.50 -16.08 -6.26
C ASP A 73 -3.93 -14.61 -6.49
N PRO A 74 -3.00 -13.63 -6.51
CA PRO A 74 -3.33 -12.21 -6.49
C PRO A 74 -3.49 -11.59 -7.88
N ILE A 75 -4.52 -10.75 -8.06
CA ILE A 75 -4.62 -9.78 -9.15
C ILE A 75 -4.18 -8.40 -8.65
N LEU A 76 -3.45 -7.65 -9.47
CA LEU A 76 -3.15 -6.23 -9.24
C LEU A 76 -3.76 -5.34 -10.33
N ALA A 77 -4.60 -4.37 -9.95
CA ALA A 77 -5.17 -3.38 -10.87
C ALA A 77 -4.66 -1.96 -10.55
N LEU A 78 -4.15 -1.25 -11.56
CA LEU A 78 -3.56 0.09 -11.45
C LEU A 78 -4.50 1.15 -12.05
N PHE A 79 -4.67 2.25 -11.33
CA PHE A 79 -5.53 3.36 -11.68
C PHE A 79 -4.80 4.70 -11.53
N ASP A 80 -5.16 5.67 -12.37
CA ASP A 80 -4.68 7.05 -12.25
C ASP A 80 -5.43 7.87 -11.18
N SER A 81 -5.07 9.14 -11.03
CA SER A 81 -5.68 10.05 -10.05
C SER A 81 -7.18 10.33 -10.27
N THR A 82 -7.69 10.08 -11.47
CA THR A 82 -9.12 10.21 -11.79
C THR A 82 -9.89 8.92 -11.50
N GLY A 83 -9.17 7.84 -11.19
CA GLY A 83 -9.72 6.51 -11.01
C GLY A 83 -9.78 5.72 -12.32
N ALA A 84 -9.27 6.23 -13.44
CA ALA A 84 -9.27 5.49 -14.70
C ALA A 84 -8.26 4.33 -14.64
N LYS A 85 -8.68 3.14 -15.08
CA LYS A 85 -7.84 1.93 -15.10
C LYS A 85 -6.75 2.09 -16.16
N LEU A 86 -5.50 1.93 -15.75
CA LEU A 86 -4.32 1.98 -16.60
C LEU A 86 -3.84 0.59 -16.99
N ASP A 87 -3.86 -0.34 -16.03
CA ASP A 87 -3.33 -1.68 -16.21
C ASP A 87 -3.97 -2.65 -15.21
N GLU A 88 -3.95 -3.95 -15.52
CA GLU A 88 -4.41 -5.01 -14.62
C GLU A 88 -3.70 -6.32 -14.99
N GLN A 89 -3.18 -7.01 -13.97
CA GLN A 89 -2.33 -8.17 -14.15
C GLN A 89 -2.70 -9.23 -13.10
N ASP A 90 -2.87 -10.47 -13.55
CA ASP A 90 -3.21 -11.68 -12.80
C ASP A 90 -2.01 -12.61 -12.56
N ASP A 91 -1.28 -13.01 -13.61
CA ASP A 91 -0.07 -13.84 -13.51
C ASP A 91 1.17 -13.22 -14.18
N ALA A 92 2.33 -13.24 -13.52
CA ALA A 92 3.60 -13.00 -14.20
C ALA A 92 4.09 -14.20 -15.01
N HIS A 93 5.04 -13.96 -15.91
CA HIS A 93 5.77 -15.06 -16.54
C HIS A 93 6.63 -15.79 -15.49
N CYS A 94 6.52 -17.12 -15.39
CA CYS A 94 7.19 -17.92 -14.35
C CYS A 94 8.67 -17.57 -14.09
N PRO A 95 9.54 -17.34 -15.08
CA PRO A 95 10.93 -16.90 -14.86
C PRO A 95 11.10 -15.56 -14.13
N ASP A 96 10.07 -14.70 -14.11
CA ASP A 96 10.11 -13.36 -13.51
C ASP A 96 9.65 -13.35 -12.03
N VAL A 97 9.07 -14.45 -11.55
CA VAL A 97 8.61 -14.64 -10.17
C VAL A 97 9.01 -16.02 -9.62
N ALA A 98 8.77 -16.26 -8.34
CA ALA A 98 9.04 -17.58 -7.77
C ALA A 98 7.96 -18.58 -8.22
N SER A 99 8.36 -19.83 -8.44
CA SER A 99 7.42 -20.94 -8.52
C SER A 99 7.14 -21.45 -7.12
N ASP A 100 5.87 -21.65 -6.82
CA ASP A 100 5.42 -22.21 -5.56
C ASP A 100 5.99 -23.61 -5.35
N ALA A 101 6.69 -23.82 -4.23
CA ALA A 101 7.42 -25.06 -3.98
C ALA A 101 6.54 -26.32 -3.84
N VAL A 102 5.22 -26.18 -3.69
CA VAL A 102 4.27 -27.30 -3.55
C VAL A 102 3.48 -27.51 -4.84
N THR A 103 2.90 -26.46 -5.41
CA THR A 103 2.04 -26.58 -6.60
C THR A 103 2.81 -26.41 -7.92
N GLY A 104 4.03 -25.87 -7.87
CA GLY A 104 4.85 -25.59 -9.05
C GLY A 104 4.35 -24.42 -9.90
N ARG A 105 3.34 -23.66 -9.43
CA ARG A 105 2.74 -22.55 -10.20
C ARG A 105 3.34 -21.21 -9.80
N CYS A 106 3.22 -20.23 -10.69
CA CYS A 106 3.87 -18.93 -10.57
C CYS A 106 2.83 -17.82 -10.63
N TYR A 107 1.83 -17.89 -9.75
CA TYR A 107 0.69 -16.98 -9.80
C TYR A 107 0.96 -15.60 -9.17
N ASP A 108 2.18 -15.35 -8.69
CA ASP A 108 2.52 -13.99 -8.27
C ASP A 108 2.62 -13.04 -9.48
N VAL A 109 2.21 -11.81 -9.25
CA VAL A 109 2.24 -10.71 -10.21
C VAL A 109 3.58 -10.00 -10.16
N ASN A 110 4.09 -9.58 -11.32
CA ASN A 110 5.27 -8.73 -11.45
C ASN A 110 5.21 -8.00 -12.79
N TYR A 111 4.99 -6.69 -12.77
CA TYR A 111 4.98 -5.87 -13.98
C TYR A 111 5.48 -4.46 -13.72
N LYS A 112 5.80 -3.75 -14.81
CA LYS A 112 6.39 -2.41 -14.78
C LYS A 112 5.59 -1.45 -15.63
N ASN A 113 5.36 -0.25 -15.09
CA ASN A 113 4.70 0.83 -15.80
C ASN A 113 5.55 2.10 -15.80
N ALA A 114 5.68 2.72 -16.97
CA ALA A 114 6.27 4.06 -17.09
C ALA A 114 5.20 5.09 -16.76
N LEU A 115 5.29 5.66 -15.55
CA LEU A 115 4.32 6.62 -15.03
C LEU A 115 4.91 8.03 -15.04
N ALA A 116 4.08 9.01 -15.41
CA ALA A 116 4.42 10.42 -15.26
C ALA A 116 4.31 10.85 -13.79
N ALA A 117 4.66 12.10 -13.51
CA ALA A 117 4.41 12.66 -12.18
C ALA A 117 2.89 12.67 -11.90
N GLY A 118 2.49 12.12 -10.75
CA GLY A 118 1.08 11.97 -10.40
C GLY A 118 0.86 11.14 -9.15
N THR A 119 -0.42 11.03 -8.79
CA THR A 119 -0.89 10.13 -7.74
C THR A 119 -1.65 8.99 -8.40
N TYR A 120 -1.41 7.78 -7.93
CA TYR A 120 -1.97 6.56 -8.48
C TYR A 120 -2.56 5.70 -7.39
N THR A 121 -3.49 4.83 -7.76
CA THR A 121 -4.04 3.80 -6.87
C THR A 121 -3.75 2.44 -7.49
N VAL A 122 -3.26 1.50 -6.69
CA VAL A 122 -3.17 0.10 -7.07
C VAL A 122 -3.97 -0.72 -6.07
N THR A 123 -4.67 -1.75 -6.55
CA THR A 123 -5.35 -2.72 -5.68
C THR A 123 -4.68 -4.07 -5.74
N ILE A 124 -4.82 -4.83 -4.65
CA ILE A 124 -4.57 -6.26 -4.60
C ILE A 124 -5.86 -6.96 -4.19
N GLN A 125 -6.17 -8.06 -4.88
CA GLN A 125 -7.34 -8.88 -4.60
C GLN A 125 -7.12 -10.31 -5.09
N GLN A 126 -7.94 -11.26 -4.65
CA GLN A 126 -7.83 -12.64 -5.10
C GLN A 126 -8.38 -12.83 -6.52
N PHE A 127 -7.71 -13.64 -7.33
CA PHE A 127 -8.25 -14.16 -8.58
C PHE A 127 -9.53 -14.98 -8.35
N ASP A 128 -10.64 -14.73 -9.04
CA ASP A 128 -10.83 -13.96 -10.28
C ASP A 128 -11.59 -12.64 -10.07
N ASN A 129 -11.36 -11.95 -8.95
CA ASN A 129 -12.03 -10.68 -8.62
C ASN A 129 -11.49 -9.49 -9.43
N PHE A 130 -11.69 -9.51 -10.74
CA PHE A 130 -11.25 -8.46 -11.65
C PHE A 130 -11.95 -7.12 -11.41
N ALA A 131 -11.21 -6.02 -11.61
CA ALA A 131 -11.77 -4.68 -11.63
C ALA A 131 -12.72 -4.52 -12.82
N LEU A 132 -13.94 -4.10 -12.54
CA LEU A 132 -14.98 -3.90 -13.54
C LEU A 132 -14.78 -2.59 -14.29
N GLY A 133 -15.28 -2.55 -15.53
CA GLY A 133 -15.36 -1.32 -16.30
C GLY A 133 -14.01 -0.64 -16.56
N ALA A 134 -14.06 0.69 -16.63
CA ALA A 134 -12.92 1.53 -16.97
C ALA A 134 -12.42 2.35 -15.77
N ASN A 135 -13.17 2.37 -14.67
CA ASN A 135 -12.85 3.19 -13.49
C ASN A 135 -12.91 2.37 -12.21
N LEU A 136 -12.09 2.74 -11.21
CA LEU A 136 -12.12 2.17 -9.87
C LEU A 136 -13.52 2.23 -9.23
N SER A 137 -14.32 3.24 -9.57
CA SER A 137 -15.70 3.38 -9.09
C SER A 137 -16.68 2.34 -9.65
N ASP A 138 -16.30 1.63 -10.70
CA ASP A 138 -17.14 0.60 -11.32
C ASP A 138 -17.13 -0.70 -10.49
N GLY A 139 -16.22 -0.81 -9.51
CA GLY A 139 -16.15 -1.91 -8.55
C GLY A 139 -15.38 -3.13 -9.07
N PHE A 140 -15.60 -4.27 -8.42
CA PHE A 140 -14.96 -5.55 -8.74
C PHE A 140 -16.01 -6.65 -8.96
N ALA A 141 -15.63 -7.70 -9.71
CA ALA A 141 -16.53 -8.74 -10.19
C ALA A 141 -17.34 -9.43 -9.06
N PHE A 142 -16.74 -9.53 -7.87
CA PHE A 142 -17.30 -10.19 -6.71
C PHE A 142 -17.53 -9.23 -5.54
N ASP A 143 -17.82 -7.95 -5.83
CA ASP A 143 -18.22 -7.00 -4.78
C ASP A 143 -19.49 -7.41 -4.04
N GLY A 144 -19.58 -6.99 -2.78
CA GLY A 144 -20.76 -7.14 -1.94
C GLY A 144 -20.78 -8.40 -1.06
N VAL A 145 -21.56 -8.33 0.01
CA VAL A 145 -21.57 -9.35 1.08
C VAL A 145 -21.99 -10.74 0.62
N ALA A 146 -22.78 -10.84 -0.45
CA ALA A 146 -23.22 -12.12 -1.00
C ALA A 146 -22.06 -12.93 -1.62
N ASN A 147 -20.95 -12.26 -1.93
CA ASN A 147 -19.79 -12.81 -2.62
C ASN A 147 -18.58 -13.01 -1.71
N GLN A 148 -18.71 -12.87 -0.39
CA GLN A 148 -17.62 -13.03 0.60
C GLN A 148 -16.98 -14.43 0.68
N ASN A 149 -17.47 -15.36 -0.13
CA ASN A 149 -16.96 -16.72 -0.22
C ASN A 149 -17.10 -17.22 -1.67
N PHE A 150 -16.82 -16.36 -2.67
CA PHE A 150 -17.15 -16.63 -4.07
C PHE A 150 -16.38 -17.82 -4.66
N ARG A 151 -15.18 -18.16 -4.13
CA ARG A 151 -14.44 -19.39 -4.50
C ARG A 151 -14.50 -20.47 -3.43
N ASN A 152 -15.47 -20.37 -2.52
CA ASN A 152 -15.49 -21.18 -1.31
C ASN A 152 -14.22 -20.97 -0.47
N GLY A 153 -13.81 -19.71 -0.36
CA GLY A 153 -12.72 -19.19 0.45
C GLY A 153 -11.49 -18.90 -0.40
N PHE A 154 -10.33 -18.87 0.25
CA PHE A 154 -9.07 -18.70 -0.46
C PHE A 154 -8.70 -20.00 -1.21
N VAL A 155 -8.96 -20.03 -2.52
CA VAL A 155 -8.77 -21.19 -3.39
C VAL A 155 -8.29 -20.73 -4.75
N ASP A 156 -7.15 -21.25 -5.19
CA ASP A 156 -6.55 -20.84 -6.46
C ASP A 156 -7.31 -21.38 -7.70
N ALA A 157 -6.88 -20.96 -8.89
CA ALA A 157 -7.51 -21.33 -10.15
C ALA A 157 -7.64 -22.84 -10.39
N ALA A 158 -6.78 -23.66 -9.78
CA ALA A 158 -6.80 -25.12 -9.96
C ALA A 158 -7.41 -25.88 -8.77
N GLY A 159 -7.92 -25.18 -7.76
CA GLY A 159 -8.60 -25.79 -6.63
C GLY A 159 -7.73 -26.07 -5.40
N ASP A 160 -6.47 -25.62 -5.38
CA ASP A 160 -5.63 -25.78 -4.20
C ASP A 160 -6.06 -24.77 -3.12
N LYS A 161 -6.22 -25.26 -1.87
CA LYS A 161 -6.55 -24.40 -0.73
C LYS A 161 -5.38 -23.49 -0.39
N ARG A 162 -5.70 -22.20 -0.21
CA ARG A 162 -4.79 -21.13 0.16
C ARG A 162 -5.23 -20.50 1.48
N ASP A 163 -4.46 -19.55 1.96
CA ASP A 163 -4.86 -18.71 3.08
C ASP A 163 -5.02 -17.24 2.63
N ALA A 164 -5.39 -16.41 3.60
CA ALA A 164 -5.80 -15.03 3.37
C ALA A 164 -4.64 -14.03 3.30
N HIS A 165 -3.39 -14.46 3.51
CA HIS A 165 -2.28 -13.51 3.55
C HIS A 165 -1.95 -12.97 2.17
N TRP A 166 -1.50 -11.73 2.17
CA TRP A 166 -0.96 -11.09 0.98
C TRP A 166 0.31 -10.32 1.31
N ALA A 167 1.16 -10.17 0.31
CA ALA A 167 2.37 -9.38 0.38
C ALA A 167 2.60 -8.70 -0.97
N PHE A 168 2.96 -7.42 -0.93
CA PHE A 168 2.97 -6.56 -2.10
C PHE A 168 4.04 -5.47 -2.01
N ASP A 169 4.77 -5.31 -3.10
CA ASP A 169 5.80 -4.30 -3.28
C ASP A 169 5.38 -3.25 -4.31
N ILE A 170 5.62 -1.98 -3.95
CA ILE A 170 5.54 -0.83 -4.84
C ILE A 170 6.93 -0.20 -4.89
N LEU A 171 7.61 -0.35 -6.03
CA LEU A 171 9.01 0.03 -6.20
C LEU A 171 9.16 1.27 -7.09
N ASN A 172 10.24 2.02 -6.87
CA ASN A 172 10.57 3.25 -7.57
C ASN A 172 9.50 4.37 -7.48
N VAL A 173 8.92 4.59 -6.30
CA VAL A 173 7.91 5.64 -6.03
C VAL A 173 8.41 6.62 -4.96
N ASP A 174 7.76 7.75 -4.74
CA ASP A 174 8.16 8.68 -3.66
C ASP A 174 7.54 8.30 -2.31
N THR A 175 6.26 7.91 -2.35
CA THR A 175 5.50 7.48 -1.18
C THR A 175 4.46 6.46 -1.60
N ALA A 176 4.07 5.57 -0.69
CA ALA A 176 2.90 4.72 -0.83
C ALA A 176 2.27 4.48 0.55
N VAL A 177 0.94 4.44 0.59
CA VAL A 177 0.15 4.22 1.81
C VAL A 177 -1.02 3.29 1.53
N VAL A 178 -1.42 2.54 2.55
CA VAL A 178 -2.64 1.73 2.55
C VAL A 178 -3.87 2.64 2.59
N THR A 179 -4.91 2.32 1.80
CA THR A 179 -6.14 3.12 1.69
C THR A 179 -7.37 2.25 1.95
N PRO A 180 -8.26 2.62 2.90
CA PRO A 180 -8.10 3.71 3.86
C PRO A 180 -6.92 3.46 4.82
N PRO A 181 -6.28 4.52 5.36
CA PRO A 181 -5.24 4.35 6.35
C PRO A 181 -5.80 3.56 7.54
N ALA A 182 -5.01 2.63 8.09
CA ALA A 182 -5.39 1.87 9.27
C ALA A 182 -5.90 2.82 10.36
N ASP A 183 -6.97 2.44 11.07
CA ASP A 183 -7.54 3.22 12.17
C ASP A 183 -6.46 3.46 13.24
N VAL A 184 -5.80 4.62 13.19
CA VAL A 184 -4.87 5.03 14.24
C VAL A 184 -5.70 5.47 15.44
N PRO A 185 -5.57 4.86 16.62
CA PRO A 185 -6.24 5.34 17.82
C PRO A 185 -5.87 6.81 18.05
N GLU A 186 -6.88 7.67 18.27
CA GLU A 186 -6.64 9.10 18.39
C GLU A 186 -5.51 9.40 19.39
N PRO A 187 -4.51 10.23 19.02
CA PRO A 187 -3.33 10.42 19.84
C PRO A 187 -3.71 10.94 21.23
N ALA A 188 -2.96 10.50 22.25
CA ALA A 188 -3.10 10.92 23.65
C ALA A 188 -2.96 12.45 23.88
N SER A 189 -2.75 13.24 22.83
CA SER A 189 -2.84 14.70 22.83
C SER A 189 -4.20 15.21 23.31
N LEU A 190 -5.31 14.49 23.08
CA LEU A 190 -6.60 14.82 23.70
C LEU A 190 -6.60 14.63 25.22
N MET A 191 -5.91 13.60 25.73
CA MET A 191 -5.71 13.45 27.18
C MET A 191 -4.84 14.57 27.75
N LEU A 192 -3.77 14.99 27.04
CA LEU A 192 -2.91 16.10 27.47
C LEU A 192 -3.66 17.45 27.48
N LEU A 193 -4.52 17.70 26.49
CA LEU A 193 -5.36 18.90 26.47
C LEU A 193 -6.39 18.89 27.62
N GLY A 194 -7.00 17.73 27.89
CA GLY A 194 -7.95 17.54 28.99
C GLY A 194 -7.31 17.73 30.38
N ILE A 195 -6.13 17.15 30.60
CA ILE A 195 -5.38 17.32 31.86
C ILE A 195 -4.89 18.77 32.02
N GLY A 196 -4.43 19.40 30.93
CA GLY A 196 -4.02 20.80 30.93
C GLY A 196 -5.16 21.75 31.31
N ALA A 197 -6.36 21.54 30.76
CA ALA A 197 -7.54 22.33 31.10
C ALA A 197 -7.96 22.16 32.57
N LEU A 198 -7.91 20.94 33.11
CA LEU A 198 -8.20 20.66 34.52
C LEU A 198 -7.17 21.29 35.47
N ALA A 199 -5.88 21.29 35.10
CA ALA A 199 -4.84 21.93 35.89
C ALA A 199 -4.99 23.46 35.95
N ILE A 200 -5.41 24.09 34.85
CA ILE A 200 -5.68 25.54 34.79
C ILE A 200 -6.95 25.90 35.58
N ALA A 201 -8.01 25.08 35.47
CA ALA A 201 -9.25 25.28 36.24
C ALA A 201 -9.02 25.08 37.76
N GLY A 202 -8.18 24.12 38.15
CA GLY A 202 -7.83 23.87 39.55
C GLY A 202 -6.99 25.00 40.18
N ARG A 203 -6.14 25.68 39.39
CA ARG A 203 -5.37 26.84 39.86
C ARG A 203 -6.24 28.08 40.10
N ARG A 204 -7.33 28.26 39.34
CA ARG A 204 -8.25 29.40 39.50
C ARG A 204 -9.12 29.33 40.77
N LYS A 205 -9.31 28.16 41.37
CA LYS A 205 -10.08 27.99 42.61
C LYS A 205 -9.27 28.18 43.90
N ARG A 206 -7.97 28.46 43.79
CA ARG A 206 -7.05 28.62 44.94
C ARG A 206 -6.48 30.04 45.09
N SER A 207 -6.98 31.02 44.33
CA SER A 207 -6.71 32.45 44.54
C SER A 207 -7.91 33.14 45.16
#